data_AF-A0A7V3HUP8-F1
#
_entry.id   AF-A0A7V3HUP8-F1
#
_cell.length_a   1.000
_cell.length_b   1.000
_cell.length_c   1.000
_cell.angle_alpha   90.00
_cell.angle_beta   90.00
_cell.angle_gamma   90.00
#
_symmetry.space_group_name_H-M   'P 1'
#
loop_
_entity.id
_entity.type
_entity.pdbx_description
1 polymer ?
#
loop_
_entity_poly.entity_id
_entity_poly.type
_entity_poly.pdbx_seq_one_letter_code
_entity_poly.pdbx_strand_id
1 'polypeptide(L)'
;MAVLYLDMLWTSGEEERFIDASRTLIAKQDMYGAYLPGIIRHIDPQSTPELYVAVWKLYTQRTHSMEDYERLRPYLTQAERLRFIETLAMHKPFYLDLLNAEGEYTTLAKFARDEIRYGFHLPEALAYLAPHDPKEAWAIAVEYCEKLMGDRDRKRKTYQEMMRIFSALEASPAIRDDLRRYLTTLYHHQPKLPALRNEIKKRFGKMN
;
A
#
# COMPACT_ATOMS: atom_id res chain seq x y z
N MET A 1 8.89 32.13 -3.33
CA MET A 1 10.21 32.66 -3.71
C MET A 1 11.03 31.67 -4.53
N ALA A 2 11.30 30.45 -4.04
CA ALA A 2 12.13 29.48 -4.77
C ALA A 2 11.58 29.07 -6.17
N VAL A 3 10.26 28.81 -6.30
CA VAL A 3 9.64 28.46 -7.59
C VAL A 3 9.82 29.58 -8.63
N LEU A 4 9.52 30.84 -8.24
CA LEU A 4 9.64 31.99 -9.13
C LEU A 4 11.09 32.22 -9.58
N TYR A 5 12.06 31.97 -8.70
CA TYR A 5 13.48 32.06 -9.04
C TYR A 5 13.90 30.98 -10.04
N LEU A 6 13.46 29.73 -9.84
CA LEU A 6 13.74 28.63 -10.76
C LEU A 6 13.10 28.86 -12.13
N ASP A 7 11.84 29.29 -12.17
CA ASP A 7 11.15 29.65 -13.41
C ASP A 7 11.90 30.78 -14.14
N MET A 8 12.34 31.80 -13.41
CA MET A 8 13.13 32.90 -13.98
C MET A 8 14.43 32.38 -14.64
N LEU A 9 15.23 31.57 -13.93
CA LEU A 9 16.48 31.02 -14.48
C LEU A 9 16.24 30.25 -15.78
N TRP A 10 15.18 29.43 -15.82
CA TRP A 10 14.81 28.69 -17.03
C TRP A 10 14.42 29.64 -18.17
N THR A 11 13.53 30.60 -17.92
CA THR A 11 13.05 31.54 -18.95
C THR A 11 14.14 32.47 -19.48
N SER A 12 15.17 32.75 -18.69
CA SER A 12 16.34 33.55 -19.08
C SER A 12 17.38 32.76 -19.89
N GLY A 13 17.17 31.46 -20.12
CA GLY A 13 18.14 30.58 -20.80
C GLY A 13 19.33 30.20 -19.93
N GLU A 14 19.25 30.39 -18.61
CA GLU A 14 20.34 30.07 -17.66
C GLU A 14 20.22 28.62 -17.15
N GLU A 15 20.17 27.66 -18.09
CA GLU A 15 19.88 26.24 -17.82
C GLU A 15 20.85 25.60 -16.82
N GLU A 16 22.15 25.81 -16.96
CA GLU A 16 23.15 25.28 -16.02
C GLU A 16 22.91 25.78 -14.59
N ARG A 17 22.59 27.07 -14.43
CA ARG A 17 22.29 27.66 -13.12
C ARG A 17 20.98 27.14 -12.56
N PHE A 18 19.98 26.88 -13.41
CA PHE A 18 18.75 26.21 -13.01
C PHE A 18 19.02 24.80 -12.49
N ILE A 19 19.84 24.01 -13.17
CA ILE A 19 20.21 22.64 -12.77
C ILE A 19 20.95 22.67 -11.42
N ASP A 20 21.93 23.55 -11.27
CA ASP A 20 22.72 23.66 -10.03
C ASP A 20 21.89 24.15 -8.85
N ALA A 21 21.00 25.12 -9.06
CA ALA A 21 20.05 25.58 -8.06
C ALA A 21 19.09 24.45 -7.65
N SER A 22 18.58 23.69 -8.62
CA SER A 22 17.70 22.54 -8.40
C SER A 22 18.38 21.45 -7.57
N ARG A 23 19.60 21.05 -7.95
CA ARG A 23 20.42 20.08 -7.19
C ARG A 23 20.65 20.54 -5.75
N THR A 24 20.97 21.83 -5.57
CA THR A 24 21.17 22.42 -4.24
C THR A 24 19.91 22.37 -3.38
N LEU A 25 18.73 22.66 -3.96
CA LEU A 25 17.47 22.62 -3.24
C LEU A 25 17.09 21.19 -2.83
N ILE A 26 17.30 20.23 -3.72
CA ILE A 26 17.05 18.80 -3.44
C ILE A 26 18.00 18.27 -2.36
N ALA A 27 19.29 18.60 -2.45
CA ALA A 27 20.30 18.18 -1.47
C ALA A 27 20.01 18.71 -0.07
N LYS A 28 19.40 19.91 0.04
CA LYS A 28 18.97 20.48 1.31
C LYS A 28 17.74 19.80 1.91
N GLN A 29 17.06 18.92 1.16
CA GLN A 29 15.83 18.22 1.54
C GLN A 29 14.82 19.16 2.22
N ASP A 30 14.69 20.40 1.72
CA ASP A 30 13.88 21.41 2.39
C ASP A 30 12.44 20.88 2.58
N MET A 31 12.02 20.93 3.85
CA MET A 31 10.90 20.18 4.42
C MET A 31 9.57 20.48 3.73
N TYR A 32 9.47 21.59 2.99
CA TYR A 32 8.25 22.03 2.32
C TYR A 32 8.12 21.55 0.88
N GLY A 33 9.21 21.26 0.17
CA GLY A 33 9.18 20.72 -1.21
C GLY A 33 8.41 21.58 -2.23
N ALA A 34 8.04 22.82 -1.88
CA ALA A 34 7.19 23.69 -2.70
C ALA A 34 7.82 24.05 -4.05
N TYR A 35 9.14 23.87 -4.18
CA TYR A 35 9.90 24.09 -5.41
C TYR A 35 9.80 22.92 -6.41
N LEU A 36 9.40 21.72 -5.98
CA LEU A 36 9.43 20.52 -6.83
C LEU A 36 8.56 20.65 -8.09
N PRO A 37 7.32 21.17 -8.04
CA PRO A 37 6.55 21.41 -9.27
C PRO A 37 7.24 22.39 -10.22
N GLY A 38 7.98 23.37 -9.69
CA GLY A 38 8.79 24.28 -10.49
C GLY A 38 9.90 23.57 -11.24
N ILE A 39 10.59 22.63 -10.59
CA ILE A 39 11.65 21.84 -11.23
C ILE A 39 11.06 20.84 -12.24
N ILE A 40 10.00 20.11 -11.87
CA ILE A 40 9.36 19.07 -12.70
C ILE A 40 8.92 19.60 -14.06
N ARG A 41 8.47 20.87 -14.14
CA ARG A 41 8.01 21.48 -15.40
C ARG A 41 9.09 21.62 -16.47
N HIS A 42 10.36 21.64 -16.07
CA HIS A 42 11.47 22.00 -16.95
C HIS A 42 12.52 20.90 -17.11
N ILE A 43 12.43 19.83 -16.32
CA ILE A 43 13.35 18.69 -16.43
C ILE A 43 12.76 17.62 -17.34
N ASP A 44 13.62 16.96 -18.12
CA ASP A 44 13.26 15.80 -18.90
C ASP A 44 14.30 14.67 -18.69
N PRO A 45 13.86 13.41 -18.83
CA PRO A 45 14.70 12.26 -18.52
C PRO A 45 15.83 12.02 -19.54
N GLN A 46 15.83 12.70 -20.69
CA GLN A 46 16.89 12.57 -21.70
C GLN A 46 18.02 13.58 -21.47
N SER A 47 17.68 14.83 -21.17
CA SER A 47 18.66 15.90 -20.91
C SER A 47 19.26 15.82 -19.51
N THR A 48 18.44 15.48 -18.50
CA THR A 48 18.81 15.57 -17.08
C THR A 48 18.40 14.32 -16.29
N PRO A 49 18.82 13.11 -16.70
CA PRO A 49 18.33 11.84 -16.15
C PRO A 49 18.50 11.73 -14.62
N GLU A 50 19.66 12.11 -14.10
CA GLU A 50 19.94 12.03 -12.66
C GLU A 50 19.05 12.98 -11.85
N LEU A 51 18.87 14.22 -12.33
CA LEU A 51 18.03 15.22 -11.69
C LEU A 51 16.56 14.80 -11.76
N TYR A 52 16.13 14.30 -12.91
CA TYR A 52 14.79 13.76 -13.13
C TYR A 52 14.45 12.69 -12.07
N VAL A 53 15.30 11.67 -11.95
CA VAL A 53 15.10 10.59 -10.97
C VAL A 53 15.10 11.14 -9.53
N ALA A 54 16.02 12.04 -9.18
CA ALA A 54 16.11 12.60 -7.84
C ALA A 54 14.86 13.41 -7.45
N VAL A 55 14.38 14.26 -8.36
CA VAL A 55 13.17 15.08 -8.16
C VAL A 55 11.95 14.20 -8.02
N TRP A 56 11.76 13.23 -8.91
CA TRP A 56 10.58 12.36 -8.89
C TRP A 56 10.57 11.40 -7.70
N LYS A 57 11.73 10.93 -7.22
CA LYS A 57 11.82 10.21 -5.95
C LYS A 57 11.29 11.07 -4.80
N LEU A 58 11.80 12.29 -4.66
CA LEU A 58 11.40 13.18 -3.57
C LEU A 58 9.94 13.61 -3.70
N TYR A 59 9.45 13.84 -4.92
CA TYR A 59 8.06 14.23 -5.16
C TYR A 59 7.10 13.08 -4.80
N THR A 60 7.36 11.88 -5.31
CA THR A 60 6.57 10.67 -5.01
C THR A 60 6.57 10.34 -3.51
N GLN A 61 7.70 10.54 -2.83
CA GLN A 61 7.78 10.38 -1.36
C GLN A 61 6.89 11.33 -0.58
N ARG A 62 6.53 12.47 -1.16
CA ARG A 62 5.70 13.49 -0.49
C ARG A 62 4.24 13.36 -0.86
N THR A 63 3.96 13.06 -2.12
CA THR A 63 2.58 12.95 -2.62
C THR A 63 1.97 11.59 -2.33
N HIS A 64 2.79 10.55 -2.14
CA HIS A 64 2.35 9.16 -2.03
C HIS A 64 1.40 8.75 -3.16
N SER A 65 1.68 9.23 -4.37
CA SER A 65 0.84 9.02 -5.55
C SER A 65 1.38 7.88 -6.41
N MET A 66 0.51 6.92 -6.74
CA MET A 66 0.84 5.86 -7.70
C MET A 66 1.10 6.43 -9.10
N GLU A 67 0.42 7.52 -9.48
CA GLU A 67 0.66 8.18 -10.78
C GLU A 67 2.09 8.72 -10.87
N ASP A 68 2.59 9.31 -9.78
CA ASP A 68 3.96 9.84 -9.72
C ASP A 68 4.99 8.69 -9.68
N TYR A 69 4.68 7.60 -8.98
CA TYR A 69 5.49 6.39 -9.01
C TYR A 69 5.60 5.79 -10.42
N GLU A 70 4.49 5.66 -11.15
CA GLU A 70 4.50 5.12 -12.51
C GLU A 70 5.29 6.01 -13.49
N ARG A 71 5.37 7.32 -13.24
CA ARG A 71 6.29 8.21 -13.99
C ARG A 71 7.76 7.93 -13.67
N LEU A 72 8.08 7.68 -12.41
CA LEU A 72 9.43 7.40 -11.94
C LEU A 72 9.93 6.00 -12.34
N ARG A 73 9.03 5.02 -12.29
CA ARG A 73 9.31 3.57 -12.38
C ARG A 73 10.16 3.15 -13.60
N PRO A 74 9.95 3.66 -14.83
CA PRO A 74 10.74 3.26 -16.00
C PRO A 74 12.22 3.64 -15.89
N TYR A 75 12.55 4.63 -15.05
CA TYR A 75 13.91 5.15 -14.88
C TYR A 75 14.65 4.51 -13.70
N LEU A 76 14.03 3.51 -13.05
CA LEU A 76 14.63 2.75 -11.97
C LEU A 76 14.78 1.29 -12.38
N THR A 77 15.94 0.72 -12.07
CA THR A 77 16.12 -0.75 -12.06
C THR A 77 15.26 -1.40 -10.98
N GLN A 78 14.99 -2.70 -11.07
CA GLN A 78 14.24 -3.43 -10.04
C GLN A 78 14.85 -3.19 -8.65
N ALA A 79 16.17 -3.32 -8.51
CA ALA A 79 16.85 -3.12 -7.23
C ALA A 79 16.67 -1.69 -6.68
N GLU A 80 16.62 -0.67 -7.54
CA GLU A 80 16.37 0.71 -7.11
C GLU A 80 14.91 0.96 -6.74
N ARG A 81 13.96 0.32 -7.43
CA ARG A 81 12.54 0.38 -7.07
C ARG A 81 12.33 -0.19 -5.68
N LEU A 82 12.91 -1.35 -5.39
CA LEU A 82 12.78 -1.98 -4.06
C LEU A 82 13.39 -1.12 -2.96
N ARG A 83 14.61 -0.61 -3.16
CA ARG A 83 15.23 0.33 -2.20
C ARG A 83 14.36 1.58 -1.99
N PHE A 84 13.75 2.10 -3.04
CA PHE A 84 12.85 3.25 -2.94
C PHE A 84 11.59 2.92 -2.14
N ILE A 85 10.94 1.77 -2.42
CA ILE A 85 9.75 1.30 -1.71
C ILE A 85 10.04 1.12 -0.22
N GLU A 86 11.21 0.59 0.15
CA GLU A 86 11.62 0.44 1.55
C GLU A 86 11.64 1.79 2.31
N THR A 87 12.01 2.89 1.65
CA THR A 87 11.99 4.23 2.27
C THR A 87 10.58 4.69 2.66
N LEU A 88 9.55 4.09 2.06
CA LEU A 88 8.14 4.43 2.24
C LEU A 88 7.43 3.50 3.21
N ALA A 89 8.15 2.57 3.85
CA ALA A 89 7.58 1.57 4.75
C ALA A 89 6.78 2.15 5.93
N MET A 90 6.94 3.43 6.27
CA MET A 90 6.15 4.11 7.30
C MET A 90 4.74 4.51 6.81
N HIS A 91 4.57 4.76 5.52
CA HIS A 91 3.27 5.10 4.93
C HIS A 91 2.59 3.85 4.36
N LYS A 92 2.00 3.05 5.26
CA LYS A 92 1.53 1.68 4.97
C LYS A 92 0.62 1.54 3.75
N PRO A 93 -0.41 2.38 3.53
CA PRO A 93 -1.28 2.22 2.36
C PRO A 93 -0.49 2.28 1.05
N PHE A 94 0.29 3.34 0.87
CA PHE A 94 1.09 3.52 -0.34
C PHE A 94 2.20 2.46 -0.48
N TYR A 95 2.83 2.08 0.63
CA TYR A 95 3.82 1.00 0.63
C TYR A 95 3.24 -0.32 0.10
N LEU A 96 2.01 -0.68 0.51
CA LEU A 96 1.34 -1.89 0.02
C LEU A 96 0.96 -1.80 -1.45
N ASP A 97 0.50 -0.63 -1.90
CA ASP A 97 0.19 -0.40 -3.32
C ASP A 97 1.44 -0.60 -4.19
N LEU A 98 2.59 -0.10 -3.73
CA LEU A 98 3.87 -0.26 -4.42
C LEU A 98 4.37 -1.71 -4.42
N LEU A 99 4.26 -2.42 -3.30
CA LEU A 99 4.63 -3.85 -3.26
C LEU A 99 3.77 -4.66 -4.23
N ASN A 100 2.47 -4.38 -4.30
CA ASN A 100 1.58 -5.04 -5.23
C ASN A 100 1.93 -4.70 -6.70
N ALA A 101 2.20 -3.43 -7.00
CA ALA A 101 2.57 -2.99 -8.35
C ALA A 101 3.89 -3.59 -8.85
N GLU A 102 4.85 -3.84 -7.95
CA GLU A 102 6.13 -4.50 -8.26
C GLU A 102 6.10 -6.03 -8.14
N GLY A 103 4.97 -6.62 -7.75
CA GLY A 103 4.84 -8.07 -7.61
C GLY A 103 5.61 -8.67 -6.44
N GLU A 104 5.91 -7.88 -5.41
CA GLU A 104 6.71 -8.26 -4.25
C GLU A 104 5.87 -9.03 -3.20
N TYR A 105 5.22 -10.12 -3.65
CA TYR A 105 4.25 -10.86 -2.84
C TYR A 105 4.87 -11.58 -1.63
N THR A 106 6.15 -11.95 -1.69
CA THR A 106 6.87 -12.50 -0.53
C THR A 106 6.97 -11.48 0.60
N THR A 107 7.32 -10.24 0.26
CA THR A 107 7.40 -9.13 1.22
C THR A 107 6.02 -8.76 1.75
N LEU A 108 5.01 -8.79 0.89
CA LEU A 108 3.63 -8.53 1.24
C LEU A 108 3.04 -9.61 2.16
N ALA A 109 3.36 -10.89 1.93
CA ALA A 109 3.00 -11.99 2.83
C ALA A 109 3.66 -11.85 4.20
N LYS A 110 4.95 -11.50 4.25
CA LYS A 110 5.66 -11.20 5.50
C LYS A 110 4.99 -10.04 6.25
N PHE A 111 4.67 -8.96 5.55
CA PHE A 111 3.95 -7.82 6.12
C PHE A 111 2.59 -8.25 6.70
N ALA A 112 1.81 -9.03 5.95
CA ALA A 112 0.51 -9.52 6.41
C ALA A 112 0.63 -10.41 7.66
N ARG A 113 1.66 -11.26 7.74
CA ARG A 113 1.97 -12.05 8.95
C ARG A 113 2.31 -11.16 10.15
N ASP A 114 3.16 -10.14 9.96
CA ASP A 114 3.50 -9.20 11.03
C ASP A 114 2.27 -8.40 11.50
N GLU A 115 1.37 -8.05 10.58
CA GLU A 115 0.12 -7.35 10.86
C GLU A 115 -0.91 -8.20 11.61
N ILE A 116 -0.76 -9.53 11.74
CA ILE A 116 -1.64 -10.35 12.60
C ILE A 116 -1.68 -9.78 14.03
N ARG A 117 -0.61 -9.09 14.46
CA ARG A 117 -0.55 -8.44 15.76
C ARG A 117 -1.62 -7.35 15.93
N TYR A 118 -1.81 -6.50 14.92
CA TYR A 118 -2.59 -5.26 15.02
C TYR A 118 -3.81 -5.24 14.08
N GLY A 119 -3.65 -5.74 12.86
CA GLY A 119 -4.70 -5.96 11.87
C GLY A 119 -5.16 -4.71 11.13
N PHE A 120 -4.48 -3.56 11.29
CA PHE A 120 -4.96 -2.30 10.71
C PHE A 120 -4.98 -2.36 9.19
N HIS A 121 -3.86 -2.78 8.59
CA HIS A 121 -3.65 -2.85 7.14
C HIS A 121 -3.72 -4.28 6.60
N LEU A 122 -4.17 -5.22 7.44
CA LEU A 122 -4.22 -6.62 7.08
C LEU A 122 -5.20 -6.91 5.91
N PRO A 123 -6.44 -6.40 5.87
CA PRO A 123 -7.31 -6.71 4.74
C PRO A 123 -6.81 -6.15 3.41
N GLU A 124 -6.17 -4.98 3.40
CA GLU A 124 -5.54 -4.44 2.19
C GLU A 124 -4.42 -5.37 1.70
N ALA A 125 -3.54 -5.81 2.60
CA ALA A 125 -2.50 -6.78 2.26
C ALA A 125 -3.11 -8.11 1.78
N LEU A 126 -4.13 -8.63 2.44
CA LEU A 126 -4.79 -9.87 2.04
C LEU A 126 -5.48 -9.76 0.67
N ALA A 127 -6.09 -8.61 0.35
CA ALA A 127 -6.70 -8.38 -0.95
C ALA A 127 -5.67 -8.42 -2.08
N TYR A 128 -4.46 -7.90 -1.85
CA TYR A 128 -3.35 -7.99 -2.79
C TYR A 128 -2.69 -9.36 -2.85
N LEU A 129 -2.63 -10.09 -1.72
CA LEU A 129 -2.01 -11.42 -1.69
C LEU A 129 -2.91 -12.48 -2.33
N ALA A 130 -4.22 -12.41 -2.11
CA ALA A 130 -5.18 -13.47 -2.44
C ALA A 130 -5.23 -13.89 -3.94
N PRO A 131 -5.03 -13.00 -4.92
CA PRO A 131 -4.95 -13.40 -6.33
C PRO A 131 -3.65 -14.15 -6.69
N HIS A 132 -2.58 -13.98 -5.91
CA HIS A 132 -1.24 -14.47 -6.23
C HIS A 132 -0.82 -15.68 -5.38
N ASP A 133 -1.12 -15.65 -4.08
CA ASP A 133 -0.95 -16.77 -3.16
C ASP A 133 -2.22 -16.96 -2.31
N PRO A 134 -3.27 -17.56 -2.89
CA PRO A 134 -4.55 -17.72 -2.21
C PRO A 134 -4.45 -18.60 -0.95
N LYS A 135 -3.52 -19.57 -0.94
CA LYS A 135 -3.34 -20.46 0.22
C LYS A 135 -2.75 -19.71 1.40
N GLU A 136 -1.70 -18.93 1.17
CA GLU A 136 -1.08 -18.12 2.22
C GLU A 136 -2.02 -17.03 2.73
N ALA A 137 -2.71 -16.31 1.81
CA ALA A 137 -3.69 -15.31 2.18
C ALA A 137 -4.82 -15.91 3.06
N TRP A 138 -5.33 -17.08 2.68
CA TRP A 138 -6.33 -17.80 3.47
C TRP A 138 -5.79 -18.20 4.85
N ALA A 139 -4.58 -18.76 4.92
CA ALA A 139 -3.96 -19.18 6.17
C ALA A 139 -3.81 -18.02 7.16
N ILE A 140 -3.29 -16.87 6.69
CA ILE A 140 -3.13 -15.65 7.49
C ILE A 140 -4.48 -15.14 8.01
N ALA A 141 -5.49 -15.12 7.14
CA ALA A 141 -6.83 -14.65 7.51
C ALA A 141 -7.49 -15.52 8.58
N VAL A 142 -7.37 -16.85 8.45
CA VAL A 142 -7.87 -17.80 9.45
C VAL A 142 -7.12 -17.61 10.76
N GLU A 143 -5.78 -17.55 10.75
CA GLU A 143 -4.98 -17.34 11.96
C GLU A 143 -5.36 -16.05 12.70
N TYR A 144 -5.50 -14.94 11.99
CA TYR A 144 -5.93 -13.68 12.58
C TYR A 144 -7.34 -13.76 13.17
N CYS A 145 -8.27 -14.40 12.46
CA CYS A 145 -9.64 -14.58 12.92
C CYS A 145 -9.74 -15.52 14.13
N GLU A 146 -8.92 -16.57 14.20
CA GLU A 146 -8.81 -17.45 15.37
C GLU A 146 -8.26 -16.71 16.58
N LYS A 147 -7.24 -15.87 16.40
CA LYS A 147 -6.74 -14.98 17.45
C LYS A 147 -7.84 -14.05 17.97
N LEU A 148 -8.59 -13.39 17.07
CA LEU A 148 -9.72 -12.53 17.45
C LEU A 148 -10.79 -13.31 18.21
N MET A 149 -11.07 -14.54 17.80
CA MET A 149 -12.02 -15.42 18.46
C MET A 149 -11.53 -15.88 19.84
N GLY A 150 -10.22 -16.07 20.03
CA GLY A 150 -9.61 -16.43 21.31
C GLY A 150 -9.55 -15.30 22.34
N ASP A 151 -9.80 -14.05 21.93
CA ASP A 151 -9.82 -12.90 22.84
C ASP A 151 -10.96 -13.02 23.87
N ARG A 152 -10.63 -12.83 25.15
CA ARG A 152 -11.59 -12.86 26.26
C ARG A 152 -12.54 -11.67 26.22
N ASP A 153 -12.11 -10.53 25.67
CA ASP A 153 -12.88 -9.30 25.56
C ASP A 153 -13.61 -9.17 24.21
N ARG A 154 -13.79 -10.30 23.51
CA ARG A 154 -14.53 -10.41 22.25
C ARG A 154 -15.91 -9.74 22.33
N LYS A 155 -16.04 -8.62 21.61
CA LYS A 155 -17.29 -7.87 21.44
C LYS A 155 -17.81 -7.96 20.00
N ARG A 156 -18.95 -7.32 19.73
CA ARG A 156 -19.51 -7.23 18.36
C ARG A 156 -18.53 -6.69 17.32
N LYS A 157 -17.69 -5.72 17.71
CA LYS A 157 -16.65 -5.15 16.84
C LYS A 157 -15.66 -6.21 16.34
N THR A 158 -15.34 -7.21 17.16
CA THR A 158 -14.50 -8.36 16.78
C THR A 158 -15.06 -9.08 15.56
N TYR A 159 -16.36 -9.38 15.57
CA TYR A 159 -17.00 -10.07 14.44
C TYR A 159 -17.07 -9.18 13.21
N GLN A 160 -17.27 -7.87 13.38
CA GLN A 160 -17.23 -6.91 12.26
C GLN A 160 -15.84 -6.87 11.62
N GLU A 161 -14.80 -6.98 12.43
CA GLU A 161 -13.42 -7.02 11.96
C GLU A 161 -13.13 -8.33 11.22
N MET A 162 -13.51 -9.49 11.76
CA MET A 162 -13.43 -10.77 11.03
C MET A 162 -14.14 -10.70 9.68
N MET A 163 -15.33 -10.11 9.63
CA MET A 163 -16.03 -9.95 8.36
C MET A 163 -15.32 -8.97 7.41
N ARG A 164 -14.59 -7.96 7.91
CA ARG A 164 -13.76 -7.07 7.08
C ARG A 164 -12.64 -7.86 6.40
N ILE A 165 -11.99 -8.75 7.15
CA ILE A 165 -10.96 -9.65 6.64
C ILE A 165 -11.52 -10.60 5.57
N PHE A 166 -12.65 -11.26 5.83
CA PHE A 166 -13.23 -12.18 4.86
C PHE A 166 -13.75 -11.49 3.60
N SER A 167 -14.28 -10.27 3.72
CA SER A 167 -14.68 -9.48 2.55
C SER A 167 -13.49 -9.14 1.65
N ALA A 168 -12.29 -8.93 2.20
CA ALA A 168 -11.08 -8.71 1.39
C ALA A 168 -10.68 -9.92 0.55
N LEU A 169 -11.06 -11.13 0.97
CA LEU A 169 -10.75 -12.38 0.27
C LEU A 169 -11.84 -12.82 -0.70
N GLU A 170 -13.06 -12.30 -0.58
CA GLU A 170 -14.24 -12.74 -1.34
C GLU A 170 -14.07 -12.60 -2.87
N ALA A 171 -13.29 -11.60 -3.29
CA ALA A 171 -12.99 -11.36 -4.69
C ALA A 171 -12.13 -12.47 -5.33
N SER A 172 -11.36 -13.22 -4.53
CA SER A 172 -10.51 -14.31 -5.04
C SER A 172 -11.34 -15.57 -5.31
N PRO A 173 -11.49 -16.01 -6.57
CA PRO A 173 -12.26 -17.21 -6.89
C PRO A 173 -11.68 -18.47 -6.24
N ALA A 174 -10.35 -18.51 -6.09
CA ALA A 174 -9.64 -19.64 -5.50
C ALA A 174 -9.91 -19.84 -4.00
N ILE A 175 -10.37 -18.80 -3.29
CA ILE A 175 -10.63 -18.84 -1.84
C ILE A 175 -12.12 -19.02 -1.54
N ARG A 176 -13.00 -18.72 -2.50
CA ARG A 176 -14.45 -18.60 -2.27
C ARG A 176 -15.09 -19.83 -1.61
N ASP A 177 -14.73 -21.03 -2.04
CA ASP A 177 -15.30 -22.27 -1.51
C ASP A 177 -14.83 -22.55 -0.08
N ASP A 178 -13.55 -22.31 0.21
CA ASP A 178 -12.98 -22.46 1.55
C ASP A 178 -13.56 -21.41 2.51
N LEU A 179 -13.68 -20.16 2.06
CA LEU A 179 -14.35 -19.09 2.79
C LEU A 179 -15.79 -19.47 3.12
N ARG A 180 -16.56 -19.93 2.13
CA ARG A 180 -17.96 -20.33 2.36
C ARG A 180 -18.06 -21.46 3.37
N ARG A 181 -17.21 -22.50 3.24
CA ARG A 181 -17.17 -23.63 4.18
C ARG A 181 -16.87 -23.16 5.60
N TYR A 182 -15.86 -22.31 5.76
CA TYR A 182 -15.47 -21.77 7.05
C TYR A 182 -16.57 -20.90 7.68
N LEU A 183 -17.21 -20.02 6.89
CA LEU A 183 -18.33 -19.21 7.36
C LEU A 183 -19.54 -20.07 7.76
N THR A 184 -19.84 -21.15 7.04
CA THR A 184 -20.89 -22.10 7.44
C THR A 184 -20.56 -22.77 8.78
N THR A 185 -19.30 -23.19 8.98
CA THR A 185 -18.84 -23.74 10.26
C THR A 185 -19.01 -22.73 11.40
N LEU A 186 -18.55 -21.49 11.20
CA LEU A 186 -18.71 -20.42 12.18
C LEU A 186 -20.18 -20.09 12.48
N TYR A 187 -21.03 -20.12 11.45
CA TYR A 187 -22.46 -19.82 11.57
C TYR A 187 -23.20 -20.86 12.42
N HIS A 188 -22.77 -22.12 12.36
CA HIS A 188 -23.34 -23.24 13.13
C HIS A 188 -22.58 -23.57 14.42
N HIS A 189 -21.50 -22.84 14.74
CA HIS A 189 -20.64 -23.04 15.90
C HIS A 189 -21.43 -23.14 17.23
N GLN A 190 -20.95 -24.01 18.13
CA GLN A 190 -21.45 -24.16 19.49
C GLN A 190 -20.36 -23.77 20.52
N PRO A 191 -20.68 -22.93 21.53
CA PRO A 191 -21.98 -22.31 21.79
C PRO A 191 -22.38 -21.30 20.71
N LYS A 192 -23.69 -21.10 20.53
CA LYS A 192 -24.23 -20.16 19.52
C LYS A 192 -23.66 -18.76 19.72
N LEU A 193 -23.17 -18.17 18.63
CA LEU A 193 -22.66 -16.80 18.57
C LEU A 193 -23.64 -15.91 17.77
N PRO A 194 -24.75 -15.43 18.38
CA PRO A 194 -25.80 -14.73 17.64
C PRO A 194 -25.32 -13.44 16.96
N ALA A 195 -24.38 -12.72 17.60
CA ALA A 195 -23.79 -11.53 17.01
C ALA A 195 -22.96 -11.86 15.76
N LEU A 196 -22.09 -12.89 15.81
CA LEU A 196 -21.32 -13.35 14.64
C LEU A 196 -22.26 -13.80 13.52
N ARG A 197 -23.29 -14.59 13.85
CA ARG A 197 -24.30 -15.05 12.89
C ARG A 197 -25.00 -13.88 12.18
N ASN A 198 -25.31 -12.82 12.91
CA ASN A 198 -25.92 -11.61 12.34
C ASN A 198 -24.97 -10.87 11.40
N GLU A 199 -23.68 -10.75 11.76
CA GLU A 199 -22.69 -10.12 10.88
C GLU A 199 -22.46 -10.95 9.60
N ILE A 200 -22.40 -12.28 9.69
CA ILE A 200 -22.33 -13.18 8.53
C ILE A 200 -23.54 -12.97 7.61
N LYS A 201 -24.77 -12.98 8.17
CA LYS A 201 -25.99 -12.74 7.38
C LYS A 201 -26.00 -11.40 6.67
N LYS A 202 -25.52 -10.36 7.35
CA LYS A 202 -25.49 -9.00 6.83
C LYS A 202 -24.58 -8.88 5.61
N ARG A 203 -23.45 -9.59 5.59
CA ARG A 203 -22.44 -9.46 4.52
C ARG A 203 -22.55 -10.50 3.43
N PHE A 204 -22.77 -11.75 3.81
CA PHE A 204 -22.70 -12.91 2.90
C PHE A 204 -24.04 -13.64 2.75
N GLY A 205 -25.12 -13.14 3.38
CA GLY A 205 -26.44 -13.78 3.34
C GLY A 205 -26.57 -14.98 4.29
N LYS A 206 -27.70 -15.70 4.18
CA LYS A 206 -27.93 -16.89 5.00
C LYS A 206 -27.00 -18.02 4.53
N MET A 207 -26.25 -18.59 5.47
CA MET A 207 -25.53 -19.83 5.27
C MET A 207 -26.52 -21.00 5.42
N ASN A 208 -26.48 -21.92 4.45
CA ASN A 208 -27.19 -23.20 4.49
C ASN A 208 -26.25 -24.29 5.01
#